data_AF-A0AAN6XVI9-F1
#
_entry.id   AF-A0AAN6XVI9-F1
#
_cell.length_a   1.000
_cell.length_b   1.000
_cell.length_c   1.000
_cell.angle_alpha   90.00
_cell.angle_beta   90.00
_cell.angle_gamma   90.00
#
_symmetry.space_group_name_H-M   'P 1'
#
loop_
_entity.id
_entity.type
_entity.pdbx_description
1 polymer ?
#
loop_
_entity_poly.entity_id
_entity_poly.type
_entity_poly.pdbx_seq_one_letter_code
_entity_poly.pdbx_strand_id
1 'polypeptide(L)'
;MDETRFQQLIQQALAAQEQRFSVTITELQSGLAAIKTSSPSLNLPKPRLPNPDKFDGTLSTWEVWYPEMKAKLRITQQALDEEEAQFWYIYSRLEKKVQALVAPQIAYAEREQSYETQALFDQLARLCDNPNTKRDAEDKALLSLPVQRPRH
;
A
#
# COMPACT_ATOMS: atom_id res chain seq x y z
N MET A 1 -51.34 47.86 31.51
CA MET A 1 -50.04 47.61 30.83
C MET A 1 -50.06 48.37 29.52
N ASP A 2 -48.95 49.01 29.18
CA ASP A 2 -48.81 49.85 27.99
C ASP A 2 -48.54 48.98 26.75
N GLU A 3 -49.30 49.16 25.66
CA GLU A 3 -49.17 48.42 24.40
C GLU A 3 -47.72 48.44 23.87
N THR A 4 -47.07 49.59 24.01
CA THR A 4 -45.69 49.82 23.61
C THR A 4 -44.69 48.92 24.36
N ARG A 5 -44.93 48.67 25.65
CA ARG A 5 -44.08 47.77 26.45
C ARG A 5 -44.27 46.32 26.05
N PHE A 6 -45.49 45.93 25.70
CA PHE A 6 -45.78 44.57 25.24
C PHE A 6 -45.12 44.29 23.88
N GLN A 7 -45.23 45.21 22.92
CA GLN A 7 -44.51 45.18 21.64
C GLN A 7 -42.99 45.07 21.83
N GLN A 8 -42.44 45.88 22.75
CA GLN A 8 -41.00 45.88 23.03
C GLN A 8 -40.52 44.54 23.63
N LEU A 9 -41.34 43.89 24.47
CA LEU A 9 -41.03 42.56 25.00
C LEU A 9 -41.02 41.48 23.92
N ILE A 10 -41.95 41.54 22.96
CA ILE A 10 -41.97 40.61 21.82
C ILE A 10 -40.72 40.80 20.96
N GLN A 11 -40.36 42.05 20.66
CA GLN A 11 -39.17 42.36 19.87
C GLN A 11 -37.89 41.85 20.56
N GLN A 12 -37.79 42.03 21.88
CA GLN A 12 -36.65 41.57 22.67
C GLN A 12 -36.58 40.04 22.73
N ALA A 13 -37.72 39.36 22.89
CA ALA A 13 -37.78 37.90 22.89
C ALA A 13 -37.36 37.31 21.54
N LEU A 14 -37.78 37.93 20.43
CA LEU A 14 -37.39 37.52 19.08
C LEU A 14 -35.87 37.68 18.86
N ALA A 15 -35.32 38.84 19.21
CA ALA A 15 -33.89 39.09 19.08
C ALA A 15 -33.05 38.13 19.95
N ALA A 16 -33.51 37.84 21.17
CA ALA A 16 -32.85 36.85 22.04
C ALA A 16 -32.88 35.44 21.42
N GLN A 17 -33.97 35.08 20.75
CA GLN A 17 -34.09 33.81 20.05
C GLN A 17 -33.14 33.72 18.84
N GLU A 18 -33.05 34.78 18.03
CA GLU A 18 -32.13 34.85 16.88
C GLU A 18 -30.67 34.76 17.31
N GLN A 19 -30.31 35.43 18.41
CA GLN A 19 -28.97 35.33 18.99
C GLN A 19 -28.67 33.90 19.45
N ARG A 20 -29.61 33.24 20.13
CA ARG A 20 -29.43 31.84 20.58
C ARG A 20 -29.19 30.90 19.40
N PHE A 21 -29.96 31.03 18.32
CA PHE A 21 -29.75 30.23 17.11
C PHE A 21 -28.38 30.50 16.47
N SER A 22 -27.99 31.77 16.37
CA SER A 22 -26.71 32.16 15.76
C SER A 22 -25.51 31.58 16.53
N VAL A 23 -25.58 31.58 17.86
CA VAL A 23 -24.55 30.97 18.72
C VAL A 23 -24.47 29.47 18.48
N THR A 24 -25.60 28.76 18.50
CA THR A 24 -25.62 27.31 18.26
C THR A 24 -25.07 26.93 16.88
N ILE A 25 -25.42 27.68 15.83
CA ILE A 25 -24.89 27.42 14.48
C ILE A 25 -23.37 27.60 14.46
N THR A 26 -22.87 28.67 15.06
CA THR A 26 -21.43 28.97 15.09
C THR A 26 -20.66 27.89 15.86
N GLU A 27 -21.23 27.40 16.96
CA GLU A 27 -20.63 26.35 17.78
C GLU A 27 -20.62 24.99 17.07
N LEU A 28 -21.73 24.62 16.42
CA LEU A 28 -21.79 23.42 15.58
C LEU A 28 -20.80 23.49 14.42
N GLN A 29 -20.71 24.65 13.75
CA GLN A 29 -19.76 24.84 12.65
C GLN A 29 -18.31 24.76 13.13
N SER A 30 -18.00 25.31 14.30
CA SER A 30 -16.67 25.24 14.91
C SER A 30 -16.31 23.80 15.29
N GLY A 31 -17.26 23.05 15.86
CA GLY A 31 -17.10 21.62 16.15
C GLY A 31 -16.87 20.80 14.88
N LEU A 32 -17.64 21.06 13.82
CA LEU A 32 -17.44 20.40 12.51
C LEU A 32 -16.09 20.76 11.88
N ALA A 33 -15.64 22.01 11.99
CA ALA A 33 -14.33 22.42 11.50
C ALA A 33 -13.21 21.71 12.26
N ALA A 34 -13.30 21.65 13.59
CA ALA A 34 -12.35 20.95 14.44
C ALA A 34 -12.30 19.44 14.13
N ILE A 35 -13.47 18.81 13.94
CA ILE A 35 -13.56 17.41 13.52
C ILE A 35 -12.95 17.24 12.13
N LYS A 36 -13.23 18.11 11.16
CA LYS A 36 -12.67 18.01 9.80
C LYS A 36 -11.15 18.16 9.77
N THR A 37 -10.57 18.98 10.66
CA THR A 37 -9.11 19.12 10.81
C THR A 37 -8.46 18.02 11.64
N SER A 38 -9.21 17.34 12.51
CA SER A 38 -8.72 16.25 13.37
C SER A 38 -9.13 14.86 12.89
N SER A 39 -9.95 14.78 11.84
CA SER A 39 -10.33 13.51 11.20
C SER A 39 -9.08 12.93 10.55
N PRO A 40 -8.58 11.76 10.96
CA PRO A 40 -7.71 10.99 10.08
C PRO A 40 -8.47 10.83 8.77
N SER A 41 -7.85 11.23 7.67
CA SER A 41 -8.39 11.15 6.31
C SER A 41 -9.33 9.96 6.17
N LEU A 42 -10.58 10.20 5.79
CA LEU A 42 -11.55 9.17 5.42
C LEU A 42 -10.81 8.04 4.70
N ASN A 43 -10.76 6.87 5.34
CA ASN A 43 -10.23 5.63 4.80
C ASN A 43 -11.12 5.19 3.63
N LEU A 44 -11.16 5.96 2.54
CA LEU A 44 -11.45 5.37 1.26
C LEU A 44 -10.42 4.25 1.11
N PRO A 45 -10.81 3.02 0.77
CA PRO A 45 -9.85 1.99 0.40
C PRO A 45 -9.03 2.58 -0.75
N LYS A 46 -7.83 3.06 -0.43
CA LYS A 46 -6.86 3.57 -1.41
C LYS A 46 -6.84 2.56 -2.55
N PRO A 47 -6.83 2.99 -3.83
CA PRO A 47 -6.73 2.05 -4.94
C PRO A 47 -5.55 1.11 -4.70
N ARG A 48 -5.83 -0.13 -4.31
CA ARG A 48 -4.82 -1.14 -4.02
C ARG A 48 -4.59 -1.87 -5.32
N LEU A 49 -3.39 -1.75 -5.88
CA LEU A 49 -2.96 -2.69 -6.93
C LEU A 49 -3.18 -4.12 -6.43
N PRO A 50 -3.51 -5.08 -7.32
CA PRO A 50 -3.46 -6.49 -6.96
C PRO A 50 -2.07 -6.83 -6.40
N ASN A 51 -2.01 -7.86 -5.55
CA ASN A 51 -0.73 -8.33 -5.06
C ASN A 51 0.00 -9.02 -6.22
N PRO A 52 1.31 -8.77 -6.42
CA PRO A 52 2.09 -9.55 -7.36
C PRO A 52 2.08 -11.02 -6.95
N ASP A 53 2.25 -11.90 -7.94
CA ASP A 53 2.40 -13.34 -7.74
C ASP A 53 3.68 -13.67 -6.96
N LYS A 54 3.91 -14.96 -6.66
CA LYS A 54 5.14 -15.39 -5.99
C LYS A 54 6.30 -15.42 -6.98
N PHE A 55 7.44 -14.91 -6.54
CA PHE A 55 8.68 -14.97 -7.31
C PHE A 55 9.33 -16.35 -7.21
N ASP A 56 9.59 -16.96 -8.36
CA ASP A 56 10.12 -18.31 -8.50
C ASP A 56 11.65 -18.36 -8.71
N GLY A 57 12.36 -17.23 -8.64
CA GLY A 57 13.81 -17.22 -8.78
C GLY A 57 14.32 -17.26 -10.22
N THR A 58 13.45 -17.24 -11.23
CA THR A 58 13.87 -17.23 -12.64
C THR A 58 13.98 -15.82 -13.20
N LEU A 59 14.86 -15.63 -14.20
CA LEU A 59 15.04 -14.33 -14.84
C LEU A 59 13.76 -13.84 -15.54
N SER A 60 13.04 -14.76 -16.22
CA SER A 60 11.82 -14.40 -16.94
C SER A 60 10.70 -13.88 -16.03
N THR A 61 10.57 -14.44 -14.82
CA THR A 61 9.62 -13.92 -13.83
C THR A 61 10.13 -12.66 -13.17
N TRP A 62 11.45 -12.50 -12.98
CA TRP A 62 12.05 -11.31 -12.38
C TRP A 62 11.74 -10.03 -13.16
N GLU A 63 11.88 -10.06 -14.49
CA GLU A 63 11.61 -8.91 -15.37
C GLU A 63 10.18 -8.36 -15.24
N VAL A 64 9.22 -9.21 -14.88
CA VAL A 64 7.81 -8.84 -14.68
C VAL A 64 7.52 -8.54 -13.21
N TRP A 65 7.97 -9.40 -12.32
CA TRP A 65 7.66 -9.35 -10.90
C TRP A 65 8.31 -8.16 -10.19
N TYR A 66 9.57 -7.82 -10.52
CA TYR A 66 10.29 -6.72 -9.90
C TYR A 66 9.58 -5.35 -10.09
N PRO A 67 9.20 -4.93 -11.32
CA PRO A 67 8.48 -3.67 -11.49
C PRO A 67 7.08 -3.69 -10.85
N GLU A 68 6.36 -4.82 -10.88
CA GLU A 68 5.08 -4.97 -10.18
C GLU A 68 5.21 -4.81 -8.66
N MET A 69 6.23 -5.45 -8.07
CA MET A 69 6.54 -5.35 -6.65
C MET A 69 6.91 -3.92 -6.27
N LYS A 70 7.78 -3.24 -7.05
CA LYS A 70 8.10 -1.83 -6.81
C LYS A 70 6.89 -0.92 -6.91
N ALA A 71 6.03 -1.14 -7.92
CA ALA A 71 4.80 -0.36 -8.07
C ALA A 71 3.86 -0.58 -6.87
N LYS A 72 3.72 -1.84 -6.42
CA LYS A 72 2.94 -2.19 -5.24
C LYS A 72 3.46 -1.50 -3.97
N LEU A 73 4.77 -1.55 -3.73
CA LEU A 73 5.39 -0.91 -2.58
C LEU A 73 5.24 0.62 -2.64
N ARG A 74 5.43 1.23 -3.81
CA ARG A 74 5.27 2.69 -3.99
C ARG A 74 3.84 3.17 -3.74
N ILE A 75 2.83 2.40 -4.15
CA ILE A 75 1.42 2.77 -3.93
C ILE A 75 0.95 2.41 -2.51
N THR A 76 1.52 1.36 -1.92
CA THR A 76 1.20 0.91 -0.54
C THR A 76 2.05 1.62 0.52
N GLN A 77 3.08 2.38 0.12
CA GLN A 77 4.00 3.11 1.02
C GLN A 77 3.25 4.00 2.01
N GLN A 78 2.10 4.54 1.63
CA GLN A 78 1.26 5.38 2.49
C GLN A 78 0.40 4.60 3.52
N ALA A 79 0.69 3.31 3.72
CA ALA A 79 0.03 2.40 4.66
C ALA A 79 1.01 1.42 5.34
N LEU A 80 2.16 1.14 4.70
CA LEU A 80 3.33 0.50 5.30
C LEU A 80 4.42 1.57 5.47
N ASP A 81 4.26 2.44 6.46
CA ASP A 81 5.27 3.47 6.81
C ASP A 81 6.51 2.86 7.50
N GLU A 82 6.58 1.53 7.63
CA GLU A 82 7.65 0.80 8.30
C GLU A 82 8.42 -0.07 7.31
N GLU A 83 9.73 0.16 7.21
CA GLU A 83 10.63 -0.54 6.27
C GLU A 83 10.65 -2.06 6.55
N GLU A 84 10.54 -2.44 7.82
CA GLU A 84 10.38 -3.84 8.25
C GLU A 84 9.14 -4.51 7.63
N ALA A 85 8.00 -3.81 7.61
CA ALA A 85 6.79 -4.36 7.02
C ALA A 85 6.95 -4.57 5.50
N GLN A 86 7.68 -3.69 4.81
CA GLN A 86 7.96 -3.82 3.37
C GLN A 86 8.88 -5.01 3.11
N PHE A 87 9.92 -5.17 3.93
CA PHE A 87 10.84 -6.30 3.89
C PHE A 87 10.11 -7.64 4.04
N TRP A 88 9.27 -7.78 5.08
CA TRP A 88 8.50 -9.01 5.32
C TRP A 88 7.44 -9.24 4.24
N TYR A 89 6.85 -8.18 3.70
CA TYR A 89 5.93 -8.29 2.57
C TYR A 89 6.62 -8.89 1.35
N ILE A 90 7.81 -8.40 1.00
CA ILE A 90 8.61 -8.95 -0.11
C ILE A 90 8.94 -10.42 0.16
N TYR A 91 9.44 -10.75 1.34
CA TYR A 91 9.75 -12.14 1.72
C TYR A 91 8.54 -13.07 1.59
N SER A 92 7.34 -12.61 1.96
CA SER A 92 6.09 -13.38 1.83
C SER A 92 5.69 -13.66 0.37
N ARG A 93 6.23 -12.88 -0.58
CA ARG A 93 5.99 -12.98 -2.02
C ARG A 93 7.09 -13.74 -2.75
N LEU A 94 7.96 -14.43 -2.02
CA LEU A 94 8.93 -15.37 -2.58
C LEU A 94 8.37 -16.80 -2.51
N GLU A 95 8.72 -17.64 -3.48
CA GLU A 95 8.50 -19.08 -3.36
C GLU A 95 9.40 -19.71 -2.29
N LYS A 96 8.97 -20.83 -1.69
CA LYS A 96 9.71 -21.52 -0.61
C LYS A 96 11.18 -21.82 -0.97
N LYS A 97 11.45 -22.20 -2.23
CA LYS A 97 12.80 -22.45 -2.72
C LYS A 97 13.67 -21.19 -2.68
N VAL A 98 13.10 -20.03 -3.02
CA VAL A 98 13.80 -18.74 -3.01
C VAL A 98 13.94 -18.23 -1.57
N GLN A 99 12.92 -18.42 -0.73
CA GLN A 99 12.98 -18.12 0.71
C GLN A 99 14.15 -18.84 1.39
N ALA A 100 14.38 -20.11 1.06
CA ALA A 100 15.52 -20.87 1.58
C ALA A 100 16.87 -20.29 1.15
N LEU A 101 16.98 -19.73 -0.05
CA LEU A 101 18.21 -19.09 -0.56
C LEU A 101 18.49 -17.75 0.12
N VAL A 102 17.46 -17.02 0.55
CA VAL A 102 17.61 -15.74 1.26
C VAL A 102 17.61 -15.88 2.78
N ALA A 103 17.41 -17.08 3.32
CA ALA A 103 17.36 -17.34 4.76
C ALA A 103 18.55 -16.77 5.57
N PRO A 104 19.81 -16.81 5.08
CA PRO A 104 20.92 -16.18 5.80
C PRO A 104 20.76 -14.66 5.95
N GLN A 105 20.20 -14.00 4.94
CA GLN A 105 19.94 -12.56 4.95
C GLN A 105 18.80 -12.21 5.90
N ILE A 106 17.76 -13.05 5.97
CA ILE A 106 16.67 -12.90 6.96
C ILE A 106 17.22 -13.01 8.38
N ALA A 107 18.02 -14.04 8.66
CA ALA A 107 18.62 -14.22 9.99
C ALA A 107 19.55 -13.07 10.40
N TYR A 108 20.26 -12.47 9.44
CA TYR A 108 21.06 -11.28 9.67
C TYR A 108 20.18 -10.05 9.97
N ALA A 109 19.15 -9.81 9.15
CA ALA A 109 18.21 -8.70 9.33
C ALA A 109 17.51 -8.76 10.70
N GLU A 110 17.08 -9.95 11.13
CA GLU A 110 16.46 -10.15 12.46
C GLU A 110 17.45 -9.88 13.60
N ARG A 111 18.71 -10.31 13.46
CA ARG A 111 19.74 -10.09 14.49
C ARG A 111 20.08 -8.61 14.66
N GLU A 112 20.28 -7.91 13.55
CA GLU A 112 20.72 -6.52 13.55
C GLU A 112 19.55 -5.52 13.57
N GLN A 113 18.31 -6.02 13.50
CA GLN A 113 17.09 -5.20 13.38
C GLN A 113 17.17 -4.21 12.20
N SER A 114 17.82 -4.64 11.11
CA SER A 114 18.06 -3.83 9.91
C SER A 114 17.37 -4.48 8.72
N TYR A 115 16.28 -3.86 8.28
CA TYR A 115 15.37 -4.40 7.28
C TYR A 115 15.49 -3.66 5.94
N GLU A 116 16.70 -3.67 5.38
CA GLU A 116 16.95 -2.98 4.10
C GLU A 116 16.30 -3.72 2.93
N THR A 117 15.21 -3.13 2.43
CA THR A 117 14.47 -3.68 1.29
C THR A 117 15.33 -3.76 0.02
N GLN A 118 16.20 -2.77 -0.20
CA GLN A 118 17.06 -2.74 -1.39
C GLN A 118 18.10 -3.87 -1.37
N ALA A 119 18.68 -4.19 -0.21
CA ALA A 119 19.65 -5.27 -0.08
C ALA A 119 19.02 -6.65 -0.41
N LEU A 120 17.74 -6.83 -0.07
CA LEU A 120 17.00 -8.04 -0.43
C LEU A 120 16.77 -8.12 -1.95
N PHE A 121 16.39 -7.01 -2.60
CA PHE A 121 16.25 -6.99 -4.06
C PHE A 121 17.58 -7.26 -4.79
N ASP A 122 18.68 -6.70 -4.32
CA ASP A 122 20.00 -6.92 -4.92
C ASP A 122 20.42 -8.39 -4.81
N GLN A 123 20.08 -9.06 -3.69
CA GLN A 123 20.31 -10.50 -3.54
C GLN A 123 19.44 -11.32 -4.50
N LEU A 124 18.16 -10.98 -4.67
CA LEU A 124 17.27 -11.66 -5.61
C LEU A 124 17.72 -11.48 -7.07
N ALA A 125 18.21 -10.30 -7.45
CA ALA A 125 18.78 -10.05 -8.77
C ALA A 125 19.99 -10.95 -9.05
N ARG A 126 20.89 -11.11 -8.07
CA ARG A 126 22.05 -12.01 -8.17
C ARG A 126 21.65 -13.48 -8.34
N LEU A 127 20.54 -13.91 -7.73
CA LEU A 127 20.03 -15.26 -7.93
C LEU A 127 19.58 -15.49 -9.39
N CYS A 128 19.03 -14.46 -10.03
CA CYS A 128 18.61 -14.52 -11.44
C CYS A 128 19.81 -14.57 -12.39
N ASP A 129 20.89 -13.84 -12.08
CA ASP A 129 22.11 -13.76 -12.89
C ASP A 129 23.01 -15.01 -12.79
N ASN A 130 22.75 -15.92 -11.85
CA ASN A 130 23.52 -17.14 -11.71
C ASN A 130 23.28 -18.06 -12.93
N PRO A 131 24.30 -18.50 -13.69
CA PRO A 131 24.16 -19.11 -15.02
C PRO A 131 23.39 -20.43 -15.10
N ASN A 132 22.88 -20.97 -13.98
CA ASN A 132 22.01 -22.14 -13.97
C ASN A 132 20.59 -21.83 -14.48
N THR A 133 20.10 -20.59 -14.35
CA THR A 133 18.76 -20.17 -14.83
C THR A 133 18.68 -20.03 -16.35
N LYS A 134 19.80 -19.73 -17.02
CA LYS A 134 19.88 -19.65 -18.49
C LYS A 134 19.66 -21.03 -19.15
N ARG A 135 20.15 -22.10 -18.52
CA ARG A 135 20.00 -23.48 -19.04
C ARG A 135 18.56 -23.97 -18.98
N ASP A 136 17.81 -23.66 -17.92
CA ASP A 136 16.40 -24.10 -17.79
C ASP A 136 15.45 -23.37 -18.76
N ALA A 137 15.73 -22.09 -19.07
CA ALA A 137 14.96 -21.34 -20.06
C ALA A 137 15.20 -21.85 -21.50
N GLU A 138 16.44 -22.24 -21.80
CA GLU A 138 16.81 -22.85 -23.09
C GLU A 138 16.17 -24.25 -23.26
N ASP A 139 16.18 -25.09 -22.21
CA ASP A 139 15.60 -26.45 -22.26
C ASP A 139 14.06 -26.43 -22.45
N LYS A 140 13.36 -25.53 -21.76
CA LYS A 140 11.90 -25.36 -21.91
C LYS A 140 11.50 -24.82 -23.29
N ALA A 141 12.34 -23.97 -23.89
CA ALA A 141 12.11 -23.43 -25.23
C ALA A 141 12.26 -24.52 -26.32
N LEU A 142 13.19 -25.46 -26.13
CA LEU A 142 13.42 -26.57 -27.06
C LEU A 142 12.31 -27.63 -27.01
N LEU A 143 11.72 -27.87 -25.83
CA LEU A 143 10.60 -28.82 -25.65
C LEU A 143 9.25 -28.31 -26.19
N SER A 144 9.12 -27.00 -26.46
CA SER A 144 7.88 -26.38 -26.94
C SER A 144 7.79 -26.25 -28.47
N LEU A 145 8.80 -26.73 -29.22
CA LEU A 145 8.76 -26.71 -30.68
C LEU A 145 7.90 -27.87 -31.22
N PRO A 146 6.86 -27.60 -32.03
CA PRO A 146 6.08 -28.66 -32.65
C PRO A 146 6.95 -29.41 -33.66
N VAL A 147 7.14 -30.72 -33.42
CA VAL A 147 7.76 -31.65 -34.36
C VAL A 147 6.98 -31.60 -35.69
N GLN A 148 7.49 -30.84 -36.65
CA GLN A 148 7.01 -30.93 -38.03
C GLN A 148 7.45 -32.29 -38.58
N ARG A 149 6.50 -33.24 -38.61
CA ARG A 149 6.67 -34.50 -39.33
C ARG A 149 6.81 -34.20 -40.84
N PRO A 150 7.83 -34.75 -41.51
CA PRO A 150 7.93 -34.63 -42.96
C PRO A 150 6.80 -35.45 -43.61
N ARG A 151 6.06 -34.82 -44.53
CA ARG A 151 5.13 -35.54 -45.41
C ARG A 151 5.94 -36.22 -46.50
N HIS A 152 5.83 -37.54 -46.59
CA HIS A 152 6.20 -38.33 -47.76
C HIS A 152 5.08 -38.27 -48.80
#